data_AF-A0A967AMP9-F1
#
_entry.id   AF-A0A967AMP9-F1
#
_cell.length_a   1.000
_cell.length_b   1.000
_cell.length_c   1.000
_cell.angle_alpha   90.00
_cell.angle_beta   90.00
_cell.angle_gamma   90.00
#
_symmetry.space_group_name_H-M   'P 1'
#
loop_
_entity.id
_entity.type
_entity.pdbx_description
1 polymer ?
#
loop_
_entity_poly.entity_id
_entity_poly.type
_entity_poly.pdbx_seq_one_letter_code
_entity_poly.pdbx_strand_id
1 'polypeptide(L)'
;MAWLEDGSLFGSSLYDEPLEFIAGEQSVIPGINHLVIGMTIGESRTKLLPPNLAFGLHRSDLCYRVKRRWLKSNHIIPVVGLEVAILKKDRTVVHMIVTELDG
;
A
#
# COMPACT_ATOMS: atom_id res chain seq x y z
N MET A 1 -10.87 -1.03 11.88
CA MET A 1 -9.45 -0.97 12.29
C MET A 1 -8.68 -2.08 11.59
N ALA A 2 -7.41 -1.84 11.30
CA ALA A 2 -6.55 -2.78 10.60
C ALA A 2 -5.12 -2.66 11.16
N TRP A 3 -4.50 -3.81 11.42
CA TRP A 3 -3.21 -3.93 12.10
C TRP A 3 -2.24 -4.76 11.25
N LEU A 4 -0.95 -4.48 11.41
CA LEU A 4 0.13 -5.33 10.92
C LEU A 4 0.33 -6.53 11.86
N GLU A 5 1.10 -7.53 11.41
CA GLU A 5 1.38 -8.74 12.21
C GLU A 5 2.08 -8.45 13.54
N ASP A 6 2.85 -7.35 13.60
CA ASP A 6 3.51 -6.89 14.82
C ASP A 6 2.57 -6.12 15.79
N GLY A 7 1.29 -5.99 15.44
CA GLY A 7 0.28 -5.28 16.23
C GLY A 7 0.20 -3.78 15.98
N SER A 8 1.06 -3.23 15.12
CA SER A 8 1.00 -1.81 14.74
C SER A 8 -0.31 -1.50 14.03
N LEU A 9 -1.07 -0.52 14.54
CA LEU A 9 -2.27 -0.02 13.86
C LEU A 9 -1.85 0.73 12.60
N PHE A 10 -2.30 0.29 11.42
CA PHE A 10 -1.99 0.95 10.16
C PHE A 10 -3.17 1.74 9.60
N GLY A 11 -4.40 1.38 9.97
CA GLY A 11 -5.60 2.05 9.46
C GLY A 11 -6.80 1.90 10.39
N SER A 12 -7.64 2.93 10.46
CA SER A 12 -8.89 2.91 11.22
C SER A 12 -9.93 3.77 10.53
N SER A 13 -11.19 3.36 10.62
CA SER A 13 -12.37 4.13 10.22
C SER A 13 -13.24 4.48 11.44
N LEU A 14 -12.71 4.32 12.66
CA LEU A 14 -13.48 4.53 13.90
C LEU A 14 -13.83 6.01 14.14
N TYR A 15 -12.97 6.91 13.64
CA TYR A 15 -13.09 8.35 13.82
C TYR A 15 -13.38 9.10 12.52
N ASP A 16 -13.54 8.36 11.42
CA ASP A 16 -13.83 8.89 10.10
C ASP A 16 -15.28 8.55 9.71
N GLU A 17 -15.73 9.09 8.58
CA GLU A 17 -17.01 8.67 7.99
C GLU A 17 -17.00 7.16 7.69
N PRO A 18 -18.13 6.46 7.89
CA PRO A 18 -18.22 5.05 7.56
C PRO A 18 -17.82 4.77 6.11
N LEU A 19 -16.95 3.79 5.91
CA LEU A 19 -16.58 3.34 4.57
C LEU A 19 -17.79 2.66 3.92
N GLU A 20 -18.34 3.29 2.88
CA GLU A 20 -19.40 2.74 2.05
C GLU A 20 -18.82 2.06 0.81
N PHE A 21 -19.27 0.84 0.52
CA PHE A 21 -18.86 0.10 -0.67
C PHE A 21 -19.91 -0.96 -1.05
N ILE A 22 -19.92 -1.36 -2.33
CA ILE A 22 -20.79 -2.42 -2.83
C ILE A 22 -20.08 -3.78 -2.67
N ALA A 23 -20.68 -4.68 -1.90
CA ALA A 23 -20.16 -6.03 -1.73
C ALA A 23 -20.24 -6.82 -3.05
N GLY A 24 -19.18 -7.55 -3.37
CA GLY A 24 -18.99 -8.25 -4.64
C GLY A 24 -18.24 -7.44 -5.70
N GLU A 25 -18.07 -6.13 -5.53
CA GLU A 25 -17.32 -5.28 -6.46
C GLU A 25 -15.86 -5.10 -6.06
N GLN A 26 -15.03 -4.60 -6.99
CA GLN A 26 -13.59 -4.35 -6.77
C GLN A 26 -13.31 -2.96 -6.18
N SER A 27 -14.12 -2.54 -5.20
CA SER A 27 -14.02 -1.24 -4.54
C SER A 27 -13.12 -1.25 -3.29
N VAL A 28 -12.93 -2.43 -2.69
CA VAL A 28 -12.10 -2.66 -1.51
C VAL A 28 -11.19 -3.87 -1.73
N ILE A 29 -10.21 -4.07 -0.84
CA ILE A 29 -9.33 -5.25 -0.94
C ILE A 29 -10.14 -6.56 -0.92
N PRO A 30 -9.72 -7.60 -1.67
CA PRO A 30 -10.51 -8.83 -1.83
C PRO A 30 -10.92 -9.49 -0.52
N GLY A 31 -10.05 -9.44 0.49
CA GLY A 31 -10.31 -10.01 1.81
C GLY A 31 -11.47 -9.34 2.54
N ILE A 32 -11.61 -8.01 2.46
CA ILE A 32 -12.76 -7.30 3.03
C ILE A 32 -14.03 -7.68 2.24
N ASN A 33 -13.93 -7.64 0.90
CA ASN A 33 -15.06 -7.93 0.03
C ASN A 33 -15.66 -9.33 0.29
N HIS A 34 -14.80 -10.34 0.47
CA HIS A 34 -15.24 -11.70 0.80
C HIS A 34 -15.73 -11.84 2.24
N LEU A 35 -15.13 -11.13 3.20
CA LEU A 35 -15.44 -11.29 4.62
C LEU A 35 -16.86 -10.83 4.97
N VAL A 36 -17.36 -9.80 4.28
CA VAL A 36 -18.68 -9.22 4.54
C VAL A 36 -19.84 -10.03 3.95
N ILE A 37 -19.58 -10.92 2.99
CA ILE A 37 -20.62 -11.75 2.40
C ILE A 37 -21.20 -12.70 3.46
N GLY A 38 -22.53 -12.60 3.66
CA GLY A 38 -23.25 -13.40 4.63
C GLY A 38 -23.17 -12.91 6.08
N MET A 39 -22.59 -11.74 6.33
CA MET A 39 -22.67 -11.08 7.64
C MET A 39 -24.06 -10.49 7.89
N THR A 40 -24.43 -10.37 9.16
CA THR A 40 -25.66 -9.67 9.56
C THR A 40 -25.38 -8.21 9.93
N ILE A 41 -26.42 -7.37 9.85
CA ILE A 41 -26.31 -5.95 10.21
C ILE A 41 -25.89 -5.83 11.69
N GLY A 42 -24.84 -5.03 11.94
CA GLY A 42 -24.27 -4.83 13.28
C GLY A 42 -23.25 -5.88 13.70
N GLU A 43 -23.03 -6.95 12.91
CA GLU A 43 -21.99 -7.94 13.19
C GLU A 43 -20.59 -7.32 13.06
N SER A 44 -19.70 -7.69 13.97
CA SER A 44 -18.27 -7.38 13.89
C SER A 44 -17.47 -8.67 13.74
N ARG A 45 -16.52 -8.68 12.81
CA ARG A 45 -15.67 -9.85 12.52
C ARG A 45 -14.23 -9.43 12.30
N THR A 46 -13.30 -10.19 12.85
CA THR A 46 -11.85 -10.01 12.66
C THR A 46 -11.27 -11.22 11.95
N LYS A 47 -10.43 -10.99 10.93
CA LYS A 47 -9.77 -12.05 10.18
C LYS A 47 -8.35 -11.62 9.80
N LEU A 48 -7.38 -12.52 10.01
CA LEU A 48 -6.05 -12.38 9.43
C LEU A 48 -6.14 -12.66 7.92
N LEU A 49 -5.70 -11.69 7.10
CA LEU A 49 -5.73 -11.80 5.66
C LEU A 49 -4.33 -12.10 5.13
N PRO A 50 -4.14 -13.15 4.30
CA PRO A 50 -2.88 -13.36 3.61
C PRO A 50 -2.66 -12.24 2.57
N PRO A 51 -1.40 -11.98 2.17
CA PRO A 51 -1.08 -10.85 1.29
C PRO A 51 -1.88 -10.83 -0.01
N ASN A 52 -2.13 -11.98 -0.63
CA ASN A 52 -2.90 -12.10 -1.87
C ASN A 52 -4.39 -11.70 -1.74
N LEU A 53 -4.95 -11.66 -0.52
CA LEU A 53 -6.28 -11.12 -0.25
C LEU A 53 -6.25 -9.68 0.27
N ALA A 54 -5.05 -9.11 0.43
CA ALA A 54 -4.83 -7.72 0.84
C ALA A 54 -4.12 -6.94 -0.28
N PHE A 55 -2.84 -6.59 -0.07
CA PHE A 55 -2.07 -5.72 -0.98
C PHE A 55 -1.09 -6.49 -1.92
N GLY A 56 -1.16 -7.82 -1.92
CA GLY A 56 -0.27 -8.69 -2.70
C GLY A 56 1.06 -8.98 -2.00
N LEU A 57 1.86 -9.86 -2.61
CA LEU A 57 3.21 -10.17 -2.15
C LEU A 57 4.16 -9.02 -2.49
N HIS A 58 5.23 -8.88 -1.70
CA HIS A 58 6.33 -7.99 -2.02
C HIS A 58 6.90 -8.30 -3.42
N ARG A 59 7.04 -7.25 -4.23
CA ARG A 59 7.48 -7.33 -5.62
C ARG A 59 8.88 -6.75 -5.77
N SER A 60 9.89 -7.61 -5.71
CA SER A 60 11.30 -7.22 -5.86
C SER A 60 11.62 -6.65 -7.25
N ASP A 61 10.80 -6.95 -8.26
CA ASP A 61 10.90 -6.37 -9.61
C ASP A 61 10.46 -4.90 -9.68
N LEU A 62 9.82 -4.38 -8.63
CA LEU A 62 9.51 -2.97 -8.46
C LEU A 62 10.56 -2.22 -7.63
N CYS A 63 11.59 -2.90 -7.13
CA CYS A 63 12.68 -2.31 -6.38
C CYS A 63 13.86 -1.98 -7.31
N TYR A 64 14.36 -0.75 -7.26
CA TYR A 64 15.45 -0.29 -8.13
C TYR A 64 16.58 0.29 -7.30
N ARG A 65 17.80 -0.21 -7.52
CA ARG A 65 19.01 0.41 -7.00
C ARG A 65 19.53 1.42 -8.01
N VAL A 66 19.55 2.69 -7.61
CA VAL A 66 20.04 3.79 -8.45
C VAL A 66 21.33 4.35 -7.89
N LYS A 67 22.24 4.79 -8.77
CA LYS A 67 23.48 5.45 -8.34
C LYS A 67 23.15 6.83 -7.77
N ARG A 68 23.79 7.21 -6.67
CA ARG A 68 23.68 8.57 -6.08
C ARG A 68 23.89 9.70 -7.10
N ARG A 69 24.78 9.48 -8.09
CA ARG A 69 25.00 10.45 -9.18
C ARG A 69 23.74 10.71 -10.00
N TRP A 70 22.95 9.68 -10.29
CA TRP A 70 21.71 9.82 -11.04
C TRP A 70 20.68 10.68 -10.29
N LEU A 71 20.54 10.47 -8.97
CA LEU A 71 19.68 11.31 -8.13
C LEU A 71 20.11 12.78 -8.15
N LYS A 72 21.41 13.04 -7.98
CA LYS A 72 21.97 14.40 -8.05
C LYS A 72 21.72 15.07 -9.40
N SER A 73 21.90 14.36 -10.51
CA SER A 73 21.63 14.89 -11.86
C SER A 73 20.16 15.27 -12.07
N ASN A 74 19.24 14.65 -11.31
CA ASN A 74 17.81 14.98 -11.31
C ASN A 74 17.43 15.94 -10.17
N HIS A 75 18.41 16.55 -9.49
CA HIS A 75 18.21 17.47 -8.35
C HIS A 75 17.42 16.84 -7.18
N ILE A 76 17.49 15.51 -7.03
CA ILE A 76 16.85 14.78 -5.94
C ILE A 76 17.86 14.64 -4.79
N ILE A 77 17.48 15.13 -3.62
CA ILE A 77 18.23 14.92 -2.37
C ILE A 77 17.74 13.60 -1.76
N PRO A 78 18.56 12.55 -1.69
CA PRO A 78 18.12 11.27 -1.16
C PRO A 78 17.84 11.35 0.35
N VAL A 79 16.61 11.03 0.75
CA VAL A 79 16.18 10.88 2.14
C VAL A 79 15.28 9.64 2.21
N VAL A 80 15.50 8.75 3.18
CA VAL A 80 14.61 7.59 3.39
C VAL A 80 13.20 8.10 3.70
N GLY A 81 12.20 7.51 3.05
CA GLY A 81 10.82 7.95 3.10
C GLY A 81 10.46 9.01 2.05
N LEU A 82 11.42 9.56 1.29
CA LEU A 82 11.12 10.51 0.23
C LEU A 82 10.38 9.83 -0.92
N GLU A 83 9.23 10.39 -1.29
CA GLU A 83 8.53 10.05 -2.52
C GLU A 83 9.16 10.76 -3.72
N VAL A 84 9.39 10.01 -4.79
CA VAL A 84 10.01 10.46 -6.02
C VAL A 84 9.13 10.05 -7.20
N ALA A 85 8.74 11.03 -8.02
CA ALA A 85 8.10 10.77 -9.30
C ALA A 85 9.16 10.60 -10.39
N ILE A 86 9.20 9.43 -11.03
CA ILE A 86 10.13 9.12 -12.11
C ILE A 86 9.37 9.01 -13.42
N LEU A 87 9.78 9.80 -14.41
CA LEU A 87 9.30 9.67 -15.78
C LEU A 87 10.06 8.54 -16.50
N LYS A 88 9.35 7.46 -16.83
CA LYS A 88 9.88 6.36 -17.64
C LYS A 88 10.00 6.75 -19.12
N LYS A 89 10.77 5.97 -19.88
CA LYS A 89 10.96 6.17 -21.33
C LYS A 89 9.65 6.10 -22.13
N ASP A 90 8.69 5.31 -21.65
CA ASP A 90 7.35 5.18 -22.23
C ASP A 90 6.41 6.34 -21.88
N ARG A 91 6.93 7.40 -21.24
CA ARG A 91 6.21 8.57 -20.72
C ARG A 91 5.26 8.29 -19.55
N THR A 92 5.32 7.10 -18.96
CA THR A 92 4.60 6.81 -17.71
C THR A 92 5.32 7.43 -16.54
N VAL A 93 4.60 8.08 -15.64
CA VAL A 93 5.14 8.53 -14.35
C VAL A 93 4.94 7.40 -13.34
N VAL A 94 6.01 7.05 -12.62
CA VAL A 94 5.96 6.08 -11.53
C VAL A 94 6.39 6.76 -10.25
N HIS A 95 5.55 6.65 -9.23
CA HIS A 95 5.85 7.09 -7.88
C HIS A 95 6.62 5.99 -7.17
N MET A 96 7.77 6.36 -6.60
CA MET A 96 8.64 5.46 -5.86
C MET A 96 8.94 6.09 -4.50
N ILE A 97 9.27 5.27 -3.52
CA ILE A 97 9.74 5.74 -2.22
C ILE A 97 11.19 5.30 -2.01
N VAL A 98 12.02 6.20 -1.50
CA VAL A 98 13.40 5.85 -1.12
C VAL A 98 13.33 5.04 0.17
N THR A 99 13.64 3.76 0.11
CA THR A 99 13.57 2.87 1.28
C THR A 99 14.88 2.75 2.05
N GLU A 100 16.03 2.94 1.38
CA GLU A 100 17.35 2.75 1.96
C GLU A 100 18.41 3.59 1.23
N LEU A 101 19.48 3.96 1.95
CA LEU A 101 20.67 4.60 1.39
C LEU A 101 21.91 3.80 1.74
N ASP A 102 22.51 3.18 0.74
CA ASP A 102 23.82 2.54 0.88
C ASP A 102 24.89 3.56 1.25
N GLY A 103 25.84 3.19 2.11
CA GLY A 103 27.02 3.98 2.53
C GLY A 103 27.83 4.56 1.37
#